data_AF-A0A7C9U1P2-F1
#
_entry.id   AF-A0A7C9U1P2-F1
#
_cell.length_a   1.000
_cell.length_b   1.000
_cell.length_c   1.000
_cell.angle_alpha   90.00
_cell.angle_beta   90.00
_cell.angle_gamma   90.00
#
_symmetry.space_group_name_H-M   'P 1'
#
loop_
_entity.id
_entity.type
_entity.pdbx_description
1 polymer ?
#
loop_
_entity_poly.entity_id
_entity_poly.type
_entity_poly.pdbx_seq_one_letter_code
_entity_poly.pdbx_strand_id
1 'polypeptide(L)' 'MKSWAEEELKSADLGDRRRNKRLVKIVSDLAEQPNATVPQACEDWARTQAAYDFWANPHLYCRSDSR' A
#
# COMPACT_ATOMS: atom_id res chain seq x y z
N MET A 1 10.65 -11.43 -12.44
CA MET A 1 9.42 -11.03 -13.17
C MET A 1 8.79 -9.93 -12.34
N LYS A 2 8.44 -8.78 -12.92
CA LYS A 2 7.75 -7.72 -12.17
C LYS A 2 6.33 -8.19 -11.85
N SER A 3 5.82 -7.90 -10.65
CA SER A 3 4.43 -8.21 -10.33
C SER A 3 3.50 -7.25 -11.09
N TRP A 4 2.25 -7.67 -11.35
CA TRP A 4 1.25 -6.79 -11.95
C TRP A 4 1.13 -5.45 -11.17
N ALA A 5 1.20 -5.50 -9.85
CA ALA A 5 1.14 -4.31 -8.99
C ALA A 5 2.33 -3.35 -9.19
N GLU A 6 3.54 -3.86 -9.50
CA GLU A 6 4.71 -3.03 -9.81
C GLU A 6 4.54 -2.27 -11.14
N GLU A 7 3.88 -2.89 -12.12
CA GLU A 7 3.63 -2.26 -13.42
C GLU A 7 2.50 -1.24 -13.34
N GLU A 8 1.43 -1.56 -12.63
CA GLU A 8 0.28 -0.67 -12.43
C GLU A 8 0.68 0.57 -11.62
N LEU A 9 1.45 0.39 -10.54
CA LEU A 9 1.82 1.47 -9.64
C LEU A 9 3.15 2.14 -10.00
N LYS A 10 3.70 1.90 -11.19
CA LYS A 10 5.00 2.47 -11.61
C LYS A 10 5.03 4.00 -11.62
N SER A 11 3.88 4.64 -11.81
CA SER A 11 3.71 6.09 -11.83
C SER A 11 3.27 6.67 -10.48
N ALA A 12 3.03 5.83 -9.47
CA ALA A 12 2.64 6.31 -8.15
C ALA A 12 3.81 7.03 -7.47
N ASP A 13 3.59 8.28 -7.08
CA ASP A 13 4.54 9.09 -6.32
C ASP A 13 3.92 9.62 -5.03
N LEU A 14 4.25 8.98 -3.92
CA LEU A 14 3.82 9.36 -2.56
C LEU A 14 4.85 10.26 -1.85
N GLY A 15 5.78 10.85 -2.60
CA GLY A 15 6.85 11.72 -2.10
C GLY A 15 7.97 10.99 -1.34
N ASP A 16 7.86 9.68 -1.13
CA ASP A 16 8.89 8.85 -0.52
C ASP A 16 8.92 7.46 -1.20
N ARG A 17 10.10 7.09 -1.72
CA ARG A 17 10.34 5.79 -2.37
C ARG A 17 9.97 4.61 -1.47
N ARG A 18 10.12 4.73 -0.15
CA ARG A 18 9.76 3.68 0.82
C ARG A 18 8.25 3.46 0.85
N ARG A 19 7.45 4.53 0.71
CA ARG A 19 6.00 4.47 0.65
C ARG A 19 5.54 3.83 -0.65
N ASN A 20 6.14 4.20 -1.79
CA ASN A 20 5.81 3.58 -3.08
C ASN A 20 6.10 2.07 -3.05
N LYS A 21 7.24 1.65 -2.51
CA LYS A 21 7.56 0.22 -2.33
C LYS A 21 6.56 -0.49 -1.43
N ARG A 22 6.14 0.14 -0.33
CA ARG A 22 5.16 -0.45 0.58
C ARG A 22 3.79 -0.57 -0.07
N LEU A 23 3.36 0.43 -0.84
CA LEU A 23 2.10 0.39 -1.60
C LEU A 23 2.09 -0.79 -2.58
N VAL A 24 3.16 -0.95 -3.37
CA VAL A 24 3.32 -2.08 -4.29
C VAL A 24 3.19 -3.42 -3.58
N LYS A 25 3.81 -3.56 -2.39
CA LYS A 25 3.73 -4.81 -1.62
C LYS A 25 2.30 -5.09 -1.15
N ILE A 26 1.63 -4.09 -0.56
CA ILE A 26 0.23 -4.22 -0.10
C ILE A 26 -0.69 -4.61 -1.27
N VAL A 27 -0.56 -3.94 -2.42
CA VAL A 27 -1.39 -4.23 -3.59
C VAL A 27 -1.07 -5.58 -4.20
N SER A 28 0.19 -6.03 -4.18
CA SER A 28 0.55 -7.39 -4.62
C SER A 28 -0.14 -8.44 -3.74
N ASP A 29 -0.06 -8.28 -2.41
CA ASP A 29 -0.65 -9.23 -1.45
C ASP A 29 -2.19 -9.28 -1.60
N LEU A 30 -2.84 -8.14 -1.81
CA LEU A 30 -4.28 -8.06 -2.06
C LEU A 30 -4.67 -8.62 -3.44
N ALA A 31 -3.83 -8.46 -4.46
CA ALA A 31 -4.09 -8.98 -5.80
C ALA A 31 -3.97 -10.51 -5.87
N GLU A 32 -3.12 -11.11 -5.04
CA GLU A 32 -3.02 -12.56 -4.90
C GLU A 32 -4.27 -13.17 -4.23
N GLN A 33 -4.94 -12.40 -3.36
CA GLN A 33 -6.09 -12.86 -2.58
C GLN A 33 -7.25 -11.82 -2.57
N PRO A 34 -7.90 -11.56 -3.71
CA PRO A 34 -8.87 -10.45 -3.83
C PRO A 34 -10.13 -10.61 -2.95
N ASN A 35 -10.44 -11.83 -2.51
CA ASN A 35 -11.57 -12.12 -1.62
C ASN A 35 -11.19 -12.13 -0.14
N ALA A 36 -9.91 -11.99 0.19
CA ALA A 36 -9.41 -11.99 1.55
C ALA A 36 -9.52 -10.59 2.18
N THR A 37 -9.71 -10.55 3.49
CA THR A 37 -9.56 -9.30 4.25
C THR A 37 -8.09 -8.88 4.29
N VAL A 38 -7.81 -7.60 4.59
CA VAL A 38 -6.43 -7.08 4.67
C VAL A 38 -5.55 -7.92 5.61
N PRO A 39 -5.97 -8.27 6.84
CA PRO A 39 -5.16 -9.11 7.71
C PRO A 39 -4.92 -10.52 7.16
N GLN A 40 -5.89 -11.08 6.42
CA GLN A 40 -5.75 -12.40 5.80
C GLN A 40 -4.77 -12.36 4.62
N ALA A 41 -4.85 -11.33 3.76
CA ALA A 41 -3.95 -11.17 2.63
C ALA A 41 -2.49 -10.85 3.06
N CYS A 42 -2.29 -10.16 4.19
CA CYS A 42 -0.96 -9.82 4.68
C CYS A 42 -0.24 -10.98 5.38
N GLU A 43 -0.94 -12.04 5.79
CA GLU A 43 -0.47 -13.30 6.42
C GLU A 43 0.34 -13.16 7.74
N ASP A 44 0.82 -11.97 8.08
CA ASP A 44 1.63 -11.65 9.24
C ASP A 44 1.07 -10.39 9.93
N TRP A 45 1.05 -10.41 11.26
CA TRP A 45 0.65 -9.27 12.08
C TRP A 45 1.52 -8.04 11.82
N ALA A 46 2.84 -8.21 11.69
CA ALA A 46 3.74 -7.08 11.44
C ALA A 46 3.44 -6.40 10.08
N ARG A 47 3.06 -7.20 9.08
CA ARG A 47 2.65 -6.70 7.75
C ARG A 47 1.28 -6.05 7.77
N THR A 48 0.35 -6.65 8.51
CA THR A 48 -1.00 -6.10 8.72
C THR A 48 -0.92 -4.73 9.38
N GLN A 49 -0.16 -4.61 10.49
CA GLN A 49 0.08 -3.34 11.17
C GLN A 49 0.74 -2.34 10.23
N ALA A 50 1.76 -2.76 9.48
CA ALA A 50 2.45 -1.91 8.52
C ALA A 50 1.54 -1.37 7.40
N ALA A 51 0.49 -2.10 7.01
CA ALA A 51 -0.52 -1.66 6.05
C ALA A 51 -1.47 -0.62 6.67
N TYR A 52 -1.93 -0.85 7.90
CA TYR A 52 -2.74 0.13 8.61
C TYR A 52 -1.97 1.41 8.94
N ASP A 53 -0.73 1.31 9.42
CA ASP A 53 0.16 2.44 9.66
C ASP A 53 0.44 3.21 8.36
N PHE A 54 0.51 2.50 7.23
CA PHE A 54 0.65 3.12 5.92
C PHE A 54 -0.58 3.96 5.59
N TRP A 55 -1.79 3.42 5.68
CA TRP A 55 -3.02 4.18 5.39
C TRP A 55 -3.31 5.29 6.41
N ALA A 56 -2.93 5.11 7.68
CA ALA A 56 -3.05 6.14 8.71
C ALA A 56 -2.01 7.26 8.56
N ASN A 57 -1.06 7.14 7.63
CA ASN A 57 0.00 8.11 7.45
C ASN A 57 -0.56 9.48 7.01
N PRO A 58 -0.34 10.57 7.79
CA PRO A 58 -0.84 11.91 7.49
C PRO A 58 -0.42 12.42 6.11
N HIS A 59 0.71 11.95 5.59
CA HIS A 59 1.24 12.36 4.29
C HIS A 59 0.53 11.71 3.09
N LEU A 60 -0.34 10.72 3.31
CA LEU A 60 -1.14 10.11 2.23
C LEU A 60 -2.50 10.76 2.05
N TYR A 61 -2.97 11.53 3.02
CA TYR A 61 -4.18 12.32 2.85
C TYR A 61 -3.85 13.53 1.99
N CYS A 62 -4.70 13.80 0.99
CA CYS A 62 -4.78 15.13 0.41
C CYS A 62 -5.00 16.08 1.58
N ARG A 63 -4.02 16.96 1.87
CA ARG A 63 -4.28 18.10 2.74
C ARG A 63 -5.46 18.81 2.09
N SER A 64 -6.63 18.77 2.73
CA SER A 64 -7.67 19.74 2.44
C SER A 64 -7.08 21.08 2.84
N ASP A 65 -6.31 21.69 1.95
CA ASP A 65 -5.92 23.08 2.02
C ASP A 65 -7.16 23.88 1.68
N SER A 66 -8.10 23.85 2.62
CA SER A 66 -9.20 24.79 2.71
C SER A 66 -8.74 25.94 3.60
N ARG A 67 -7.79 26.73 3.10
CA ARG A 67 -7.69 28.20 3.19
C ARG A 67 -6.33 28.73 2.79
#